data_AF-A0A351VCX3-F1
#
_entry.id   AF-A0A351VCX3-F1
#
_cell.length_a   1.000
_cell.length_b   1.000
_cell.length_c   1.000
_cell.angle_alpha   90.00
_cell.angle_beta   90.00
_cell.angle_gamma   90.00
#
_symmetry.space_group_name_H-M   'P 1'
#
loop_
_entity.id
_entity.type
_entity.pdbx_description
1 polymer ?
#
loop_
_entity_poly.entity_id
_entity_poly.type
_entity_poly.pdbx_seq_one_letter_code
_entity_poly.pdbx_strand_id
1 'polypeptide(L)'
;MDKQIVITIARQYGSGGRTIGEMLAEDIGIHYYDKELLKLASEDSGINERLFVNADEKIKMTKLFKTVKNVYNGQLIPPESDNFVSDNNLFNYQAKVIKQLAEEESCVIIGRCADYVLKDYDNV
;
A
#
# COMPACT_ATOMS: atom_id res chain seq x y z
N MET A 1 0.19 5.83 27.42
CA MET A 1 -0.13 5.14 26.16
C MET A 1 1.16 5.10 25.38
N ASP A 2 1.70 3.91 25.15
CA ASP A 2 2.88 3.77 24.31
C ASP A 2 2.54 4.33 22.91
N LYS A 3 3.43 5.16 22.39
CA LYS A 3 3.22 5.81 21.10
C LYS A 3 3.33 4.72 20.03
N GLN A 4 2.26 4.49 19.27
CA GLN A 4 2.33 3.62 18.09
C GLN A 4 3.38 4.17 17.12
N ILE A 5 4.18 3.30 16.51
CA ILE A 5 5.23 3.69 15.56
C ILE A 5 5.00 2.92 14.26
N VAL A 6 4.92 3.64 13.16
CA VAL A 6 4.80 3.08 11.82
C VAL A 6 6.04 3.48 11.04
N ILE A 7 6.73 2.52 10.42
CA ILE A 7 7.96 2.78 9.68
C ILE A 7 7.72 2.43 8.23
N THR A 8 7.75 3.42 7.34
CA THR A 8 7.64 3.18 5.90
C THR A 8 9.02 3.11 5.26
N ILE A 9 9.25 2.11 4.41
CA ILE A 9 10.52 1.95 3.69
C ILE A 9 10.27 1.95 2.19
N ALA A 10 10.51 3.12 1.57
CA ALA A 10 10.65 3.22 0.12
C ALA A 10 12.03 2.71 -0.31
N ARG A 11 12.08 1.88 -1.37
CA ARG A 11 13.31 1.18 -1.76
C ARG A 11 13.43 1.00 -3.27
N GLN A 12 14.67 0.92 -3.75
CA GLN A 12 14.97 0.51 -5.12
C GLN A 12 15.11 -1.02 -5.23
N TYR A 13 14.97 -1.56 -6.44
CA TYR A 13 15.25 -2.98 -6.68
C TYR A 13 16.73 -3.27 -6.42
N GLY A 14 17.02 -4.37 -5.70
CA GLY A 14 18.38 -4.76 -5.35
C GLY A 14 19.02 -4.00 -4.18
N SER A 15 18.33 -3.06 -3.54
CA SER A 15 18.92 -2.25 -2.44
C SER A 15 19.02 -2.96 -1.10
N GLY A 16 18.45 -4.16 -0.96
CA GLY A 16 18.33 -4.85 0.33
C GLY A 16 17.29 -4.25 1.28
N GLY A 17 16.50 -3.26 0.87
CA GLY A 17 15.54 -2.58 1.75
C GLY A 17 14.48 -3.51 2.36
N ARG A 18 14.12 -4.59 1.66
CA ARG A 18 13.23 -5.64 2.19
C ARG A 18 13.84 -6.32 3.41
N THR A 19 15.10 -6.75 3.31
CA THR A 19 15.85 -7.43 4.36
C THR A 19 16.06 -6.54 5.56
N ILE A 20 16.43 -5.27 5.33
CA ILE A 20 16.60 -4.30 6.42
C ILE A 20 15.29 -4.06 7.17
N GLY A 21 14.17 -3.96 6.46
CA GLY A 21 12.86 -3.78 7.10
C GLY A 21 12.40 -4.98 7.92
N GLU A 22 12.69 -6.20 7.44
CA GLU A 22 12.39 -7.44 8.17
C GLU A 22 13.23 -7.54 9.44
N MET A 23 14.54 -7.34 9.35
CA MET A 23 15.44 -7.29 10.51
C MET A 23 15.03 -6.22 11.52
N LEU A 24 14.67 -5.02 11.04
CA LEU A 24 14.22 -3.93 11.91
C LEU A 24 12.96 -4.30 12.69
N ALA A 25 11.98 -4.91 12.01
CA ALA A 25 10.73 -5.33 12.63
C ALA A 25 10.97 -6.41 13.70
N GLU A 26 11.85 -7.37 13.42
CA GLU A 26 12.29 -8.40 14.38
C GLU A 26 13.01 -7.79 15.59
N ASP A 27 13.96 -6.88 15.36
CA ASP A 27 14.79 -6.25 16.40
C ASP A 27 13.96 -5.45 17.41
N ILE A 28 12.90 -4.76 16.94
CA ILE A 28 12.04 -3.91 17.79
C ILE A 28 10.70 -4.58 18.16
N GLY A 29 10.44 -5.79 17.64
CA GLY A 29 9.26 -6.60 17.98
C GLY A 29 7.93 -6.05 17.47
N ILE A 30 7.89 -5.52 16.25
CA ILE A 30 6.66 -5.01 15.60
C ILE A 30 6.34 -5.76 14.31
N HIS A 31 5.11 -5.64 13.80
CA HIS A 31 4.70 -6.38 12.61
C HIS A 31 5.43 -5.89 11.34
N TYR A 32 5.67 -6.79 10.39
CA TYR A 32 6.27 -6.49 9.09
C TYR A 32 5.27 -6.72 7.95
N TYR A 33 5.09 -5.73 7.07
CA TYR A 33 4.20 -5.80 5.91
C TYR A 33 4.96 -5.55 4.59
N ASP A 34 4.89 -6.50 3.67
CA ASP A 34 5.35 -6.35 2.27
C ASP A 34 4.24 -6.80 1.30
N LYS A 35 4.32 -8.03 0.78
CA LYS A 35 3.38 -8.54 -0.23
C LYS A 35 2.00 -8.83 0.33
N GLU A 36 1.89 -9.09 1.63
CA GLU A 36 0.62 -9.42 2.26
C GLU A 36 -0.38 -8.26 2.25
N LEU A 37 0.07 -7.02 2.04
CA LEU A 37 -0.81 -5.86 1.85
C LEU A 37 -1.78 -6.08 0.67
N LEU A 38 -1.34 -6.78 -0.38
CA LEU A 38 -2.20 -7.10 -1.53
C LEU A 38 -3.28 -8.12 -1.16
N LYS A 39 -2.92 -9.08 -0.30
CA LYS A 39 -3.83 -10.09 0.20
C LYS A 39 -4.87 -9.47 1.13
N LEU A 40 -4.44 -8.62 2.07
CA LEU A 40 -5.33 -7.87 2.95
C LEU A 40 -6.28 -6.97 2.14
N ALA A 41 -5.79 -6.29 1.11
CA ALA A 41 -6.64 -5.49 0.22
C ALA A 41 -7.62 -6.34 -0.59
N SER A 42 -7.22 -7.55 -0.98
CA SER A 42 -8.11 -8.53 -1.63
C SER A 42 -9.22 -9.00 -0.70
N GLU A 43 -8.88 -9.32 0.54
CA GLU A 43 -9.84 -9.74 1.58
C GLU A 43 -10.82 -8.61 1.94
N ASP A 44 -10.35 -7.37 2.10
CA ASP A 44 -11.20 -6.20 2.40
C ASP A 44 -12.12 -5.81 1.24
N SER A 45 -11.63 -5.86 -0.01
CA SER A 45 -12.39 -5.44 -1.19
C SER A 45 -13.28 -6.54 -1.78
N GLY A 46 -13.00 -7.81 -1.50
CA GLY A 46 -13.57 -8.95 -2.22
C GLY A 46 -13.08 -9.10 -3.67
N ILE A 47 -12.12 -8.28 -4.11
CA ILE A 47 -11.53 -8.35 -5.45
C ILE A 47 -10.41 -9.39 -5.45
N ASN A 48 -10.28 -10.17 -6.52
CA ASN A 48 -9.23 -11.18 -6.64
C ASN A 48 -7.81 -10.57 -6.50
N GLU A 49 -6.98 -11.15 -5.64
CA GLU A 49 -5.59 -10.73 -5.40
C GLU A 49 -4.76 -10.55 -6.67
N ARG A 50 -4.99 -11.38 -7.70
CA ARG A 50 -4.27 -11.27 -8.98
C ARG A 50 -4.53 -9.94 -9.67
N LEU A 51 -5.68 -9.30 -9.46
CA LEU A 51 -5.96 -7.98 -10.02
C LEU A 51 -5.07 -6.92 -9.37
N PHE A 52 -4.85 -7.00 -8.05
CA PHE A 52 -3.92 -6.11 -7.35
C PHE A 52 -2.47 -6.30 -7.81
N VAL A 53 -2.01 -7.56 -7.91
CA VAL A 53 -0.67 -7.89 -8.41
C VAL A 53 -0.49 -7.36 -9.83
N ASN A 54 -1.46 -7.62 -10.71
CA ASN A 54 -1.42 -7.15 -12.10
C ASN A 54 -1.41 -5.62 -12.21
N ALA A 55 -2.16 -4.91 -11.36
CA ALA A 55 -2.20 -3.45 -11.38
C ALA A 55 -0.86 -2.84 -10.97
N ASP A 56 -0.19 -3.45 -9.99
CA ASP A 56 1.12 -2.99 -9.51
C ASP A 56 2.27 -3.29 -10.48
N GLU A 57 2.27 -4.47 -11.12
CA GLU A 57 3.37 -4.91 -11.97
C GLU A 57 3.25 -4.42 -13.44
N LYS A 58 2.05 -4.02 -13.89
CA LYS A 58 1.85 -3.55 -15.27
C LYS A 58 2.37 -2.13 -15.45
N ILE A 59 3.62 -2.03 -15.91
CA ILE A 59 4.10 -0.84 -16.62
C ILE A 59 3.36 -0.79 -17.96
N LYS A 60 2.28 -0.01 -18.05
CA LYS A 60 1.62 0.28 -19.33
C LYS A 60 2.55 1.17 -20.16
N MET A 61 3.47 0.55 -20.90
CA MET A 61 4.40 1.18 -21.86
C MET A 61 3.70 2.04 -22.94
N THR A 62 2.37 2.01 -23.03
CA THR A 62 1.57 2.63 -24.09
C THR A 62 1.14 4.09 -23.86
N LYS A 63 1.53 4.77 -22.77
CA LYS A 63 1.14 6.17 -22.53
C LYS A 63 2.30 7.14 -22.69
N LEU A 64 2.77 7.29 -23.92
CA LEU A 64 3.52 8.47 -24.35
C LEU A 64 2.59 9.71 -24.25
N PHE A 65 2.47 10.33 -23.08
CA PHE A 65 1.66 11.54 -22.81
C PHE A 65 0.14 11.35 -22.58
N LYS A 66 -0.25 10.82 -21.42
CA LYS A 66 -1.50 11.26 -20.78
C LYS A 66 -1.25 11.62 -19.33
N THR A 67 -0.89 12.88 -19.10
CA THR A 67 -0.89 13.53 -17.79
C THR A 67 -2.32 13.59 -17.27
N VAL A 68 -2.80 12.47 -16.71
CA VAL A 68 -3.97 12.50 -15.84
C VAL A 68 -3.41 12.54 -14.43
N LYS A 69 -3.35 13.74 -13.85
CA LYS A 69 -3.11 13.91 -12.41
C LYS A 69 -4.36 13.43 -11.67
N ASN A 70 -4.51 12.11 -11.56
CA ASN A 70 -5.46 11.54 -10.62
C ASN A 70 -4.86 11.72 -9.24
N VAL A 71 -5.28 12.77 -8.54
CA VAL A 71 -4.96 12.96 -7.13
C VAL A 71 -5.73 11.87 -6.37
N TYR A 72 -5.00 11.12 -5.54
CA TYR A 72 -5.63 10.20 -4.59
C TYR A 72 -6.54 11.00 -3.66
N ASN A 73 -7.85 10.78 -3.77
CA ASN A 73 -8.86 11.46 -2.96
C ASN A 73 -9.50 10.53 -1.92
N GLY A 74 -9.00 9.30 -1.76
CA GLY A 74 -9.48 8.33 -0.77
C GLY A 74 -10.88 7.74 -1.02
N GLN A 75 -11.53 8.04 -2.15
CA GLN A 75 -12.86 7.53 -2.46
C GLN A 75 -12.80 6.10 -2.99
N LEU A 76 -13.50 5.17 -2.33
CA LEU A 76 -13.72 3.81 -2.84
C LEU A 76 -14.90 3.78 -3.80
N ILE A 77 -14.74 3.07 -4.91
CA ILE A 77 -15.79 2.83 -5.89
C ILE A 77 -16.56 1.56 -5.49
N PRO A 78 -17.90 1.57 -5.46
CA PRO A 78 -18.70 0.42 -5.04
C PRO A 78 -18.73 -0.72 -6.09
N PRO A 79 -19.06 -1.96 -5.69
CA PRO A 79 -19.09 -3.13 -6.58
C PRO A 79 -20.02 -2.99 -7.78
N GLU A 80 -21.14 -2.27 -7.65
CA GLU A 80 -22.08 -1.98 -8.74
C GLU A 80 -21.53 -1.07 -9.85
N SER A 81 -20.34 -0.49 -9.68
CA SER A 81 -19.73 0.37 -10.70
C SER A 81 -18.87 -0.41 -11.69
N ASP A 82 -18.96 -0.05 -12.97
CA ASP A 82 -18.05 -0.55 -14.02
C ASP A 82 -16.56 -0.30 -13.74
N ASN A 83 -16.24 0.69 -12.88
CA ASN A 83 -14.88 1.06 -12.52
C ASN A 83 -14.38 0.39 -11.23
N PHE A 84 -15.12 -0.57 -10.67
CA PHE A 84 -14.79 -1.25 -9.42
C PHE A 84 -13.39 -1.89 -9.43
N VAL A 85 -12.99 -2.51 -10.54
CA VAL A 85 -11.67 -3.15 -10.71
C VAL A 85 -10.64 -2.25 -11.42
N SER A 86 -10.86 -0.94 -11.43
CA SER A 86 -9.91 0.00 -12.04
C SER A 86 -8.62 0.14 -11.22
N ASP A 87 -7.48 0.40 -11.89
CA ASP A 87 -6.17 0.58 -11.24
C ASP A 87 -6.24 1.60 -10.08
N ASN A 88 -7.01 2.69 -10.26
CA ASN A 88 -7.22 3.70 -9.23
C ASN A 88 -7.96 3.13 -8.01
N ASN A 89 -9.02 2.35 -8.22
CA ASN A 89 -9.78 1.79 -7.10
C ASN A 89 -8.98 0.72 -6.36
N LEU A 90 -8.22 -0.10 -7.07
CA LEU A 90 -7.31 -1.08 -6.48
C LEU A 90 -6.26 -0.38 -5.59
N PHE A 91 -5.68 0.73 -6.06
CA PHE A 91 -4.82 1.57 -5.23
C PHE A 91 -5.55 2.15 -4.02
N ASN A 92 -6.80 2.61 -4.19
CA ASN A 92 -7.57 3.16 -3.07
C ASN A 92 -7.83 2.13 -1.96
N TYR A 93 -8.08 0.87 -2.33
CA TYR A 93 -8.18 -0.23 -1.37
C TYR A 93 -6.86 -0.53 -0.67
N GLN A 94 -5.73 -0.55 -1.39
CA GLN A 94 -4.40 -0.69 -0.76
C GLN A 94 -4.14 0.44 0.22
N ALA A 95 -4.44 1.69 -0.16
CA ALA A 95 -4.25 2.86 0.69
C ALA A 95 -5.17 2.83 1.92
N LYS A 96 -6.39 2.31 1.80
CA LYS A 96 -7.29 2.08 2.94
C LYS A 96 -6.66 1.08 3.92
N VAL A 97 -6.19 -0.06 3.44
CA VAL A 97 -5.55 -1.08 4.30
C VAL A 97 -4.32 -0.52 5.00
N ILE A 98 -3.44 0.20 4.29
CA ILE A 98 -2.25 0.83 4.88
C ILE A 98 -2.63 1.78 6.03
N LYS A 99 -3.67 2.60 5.85
CA LYS A 99 -4.16 3.52 6.89
C LYS A 99 -4.75 2.78 8.09
N GLN A 100 -5.52 1.72 7.87
CA GLN A 100 -6.07 0.90 8.95
C GLN A 100 -4.97 0.28 9.78
N LEU A 101 -3.96 -0.33 9.15
CA LEU A 101 -2.82 -0.91 9.85
C LEU A 101 -2.06 0.13 10.69
N ALA A 102 -1.88 1.34 10.15
CA ALA A 102 -1.21 2.45 10.85
C ALA A 102 -1.99 2.99 12.07
N GLU A 103 -3.30 2.75 12.15
CA GLU A 103 -4.16 3.10 13.29
C GLU A 103 -4.29 1.96 14.31
N GLU A 104 -4.17 0.72 13.86
CA GLU A 104 -4.37 -0.49 14.67
C GLU A 104 -3.11 -0.88 15.44
N GLU A 105 -1.95 -0.91 14.79
CA GLU A 105 -0.72 -1.43 15.40
C GLU A 105 0.58 -0.76 14.94
N SER A 106 1.63 -0.97 15.72
CA SER A 106 2.98 -0.55 15.29
C SER A 106 3.51 -1.53 14.26
N CYS A 107 4.05 -1.03 13.16
CA CYS A 107 4.50 -1.89 12.07
C CYS A 107 5.55 -1.26 11.14
N VAL A 108 6.25 -2.11 10.40
CA VAL A 108 7.12 -1.74 9.28
C VAL A 108 6.41 -2.07 7.98
N ILE A 109 6.29 -1.09 7.07
CA ILE A 109 5.62 -1.22 5.78
C ILE A 109 6.61 -1.00 4.64
N ILE A 110 6.74 -1.96 3.73
CA ILE A 110 7.67 -1.92 2.60
C ILE A 110 6.98 -1.48 1.31
N GLY A 111 7.40 -0.32 0.79
CA GLY A 111 6.97 0.18 -0.53
C GLY A 111 5.48 0.52 -0.61
N ARG A 112 4.85 0.19 -1.75
CA ARG A 112 3.41 0.41 -2.02
C ARG A 112 2.93 1.86 -1.84
N CYS A 113 3.85 2.82 -2.03
CA CYS A 113 3.61 4.24 -1.78
C CYS A 113 3.09 4.55 -0.36
N ALA A 114 3.41 3.70 0.62
CA ALA A 114 2.97 3.89 2.00
C ALA A 114 3.47 5.22 2.58
N ASP A 115 4.69 5.62 2.24
CA ASP A 115 5.29 6.92 2.57
C ASP A 115 4.41 8.10 2.11
N TYR A 116 3.86 8.01 0.90
CA TYR A 116 2.96 9.03 0.37
C TYR A 116 1.55 8.94 0.98
N VAL A 117 1.03 7.73 1.16
CA VAL A 117 -0.32 7.48 1.72
C VAL A 117 -0.42 7.97 3.17
N LEU A 118 0.66 7.84 3.93
CA LEU A 118 0.75 8.16 5.35
C LEU A 118 1.48 9.48 5.65
N LYS A 119 1.78 10.31 4.64
CA LYS A 119 2.57 11.54 4.79
C LYS A 119 2.07 12.55 5.83
N ASP A 120 0.78 12.47 6.19
CA ASP A 120 0.11 13.38 7.12
C ASP A 120 -0.14 12.72 8.51
N TYR A 121 0.45 11.54 8.77
CA TYR A 121 0.33 10.82 10.05
C TYR A 121 1.49 11.19 10.99
N ASP A 122 1.16 11.57 12.22
CA ASP A 122 2.15 12.01 13.24
C ASP A 122 3.03 10.88 13.81
N ASN A 123 2.67 9.63 13.53
CA ASN A 123 3.32 8.42 14.03
C ASN A 123 4.15 7.67 12.98
N VAL A 124 4.44 8.31 11.85
CA VAL A 124 5.14 7.75 10.67
C VAL A 124 6.47 8.45 10.40
#